data_AF-A0A4V3DYZ8-F1
#
_entry.id   AF-A0A4V3DYZ8-F1
#
_cell.length_a   1.000
_cell.length_b   1.000
_cell.length_c   1.000
_cell.angle_alpha   90.00
_cell.angle_beta   90.00
_cell.angle_gamma   90.00
#
_symmetry.space_group_name_H-M   'P 1'
#
loop_
_entity.id
_entity.type
_entity.pdbx_description
1 polymer ?
#
loop_
_entity_poly.entity_id
_entity_poly.type
_entity_poly.pdbx_seq_one_letter_code
_entity_poly.pdbx_strand_id
1 'polypeptide(L)' 'MTADGLRAAAIEIWGERGWTSSLSAALGVERTQVWRYLNGRTPVPGPVRAAVTCWLACYRRDGTRPPPQTEEGD' A
#
# COMPACT_ATOMS: atom_id res chain seq x y z
N MET A 1 9.87 -2.68 -7.55
CA MET A 1 9.07 -3.36 -6.51
C MET A 1 8.18 -4.37 -7.19
N THR A 2 8.24 -5.62 -6.74
CA THR A 2 7.43 -6.75 -7.24
C THR A 2 6.13 -6.87 -6.44
N ALA A 3 5.24 -7.77 -6.85
CA ALA A 3 4.03 -8.11 -6.09
C ALA A 3 4.35 -8.58 -4.66
N ASP A 4 5.34 -9.47 -4.51
CA ASP A 4 5.79 -9.94 -3.20
C ASP A 4 6.40 -8.82 -2.36
N GLY A 5 7.17 -7.92 -2.99
CA GLY A 5 7.72 -6.75 -2.31
C GLY A 5 6.64 -5.79 -1.81
N LEU A 6 5.57 -5.59 -2.60
CA LEU A 6 4.41 -4.81 -2.19
C LEU A 6 3.70 -5.45 -0.99
N ARG A 7 3.47 -6.77 -1.04
CA ARG A 7 2.85 -7.52 0.06
C ARG A 7 3.67 -7.43 1.34
N ALA A 8 4.98 -7.69 1.25
CA ALA A 8 5.87 -7.65 2.40
C ALA A 8 5.90 -6.26 3.05
N ALA A 9 6.03 -5.20 2.24
CA ALA A 9 6.00 -3.83 2.74
C ALA A 9 4.67 -3.49 3.42
N ALA A 10 3.54 -3.90 2.84
CA ALA A 10 2.23 -3.63 3.44
C ALA A 10 2.03 -4.40 4.75
N ILE A 11 2.43 -5.67 4.81
CA ILE A 11 2.39 -6.45 6.05
C ILE A 11 3.28 -5.84 7.12
N GLU A 12 4.45 -5.30 6.75
CA GLU A 12 5.34 -4.65 7.71
C GLU A 12 4.70 -3.39 8.32
N ILE A 13 4.07 -2.56 7.49
CA ILE A 13 3.45 -1.29 7.93
C ILE A 13 2.18 -1.53 8.75
N TRP A 14 1.29 -2.43 8.32
CA TRP A 14 -0.06 -2.57 8.89
C TRP A 14 -0.31 -3.91 9.62
N GLY A 15 0.59 -4.88 9.52
CA GLY A 15 0.45 -6.21 10.10
C GLY A 15 -0.19 -7.24 9.16
N GLU A 16 -0.26 -8.49 9.61
CA GLU A 16 -0.73 -9.61 8.78
C GLU A 16 -2.22 -9.58 8.43
N ARG A 17 -3.03 -8.87 9.23
CA ARG A 17 -4.47 -8.78 9.08
C ARG A 17 -4.88 -7.39 8.61
N GLY A 18 -5.78 -7.33 7.63
CA GLY A 18 -6.39 -6.06 7.19
C GLY A 18 -5.51 -5.17 6.31
N TRP A 19 -4.23 -5.50 6.10
CA TRP A 19 -3.29 -4.68 5.32
C TRP A 19 -3.78 -4.38 3.90
N THR A 20 -4.53 -5.28 3.25
CA THR A 20 -5.07 -5.03 1.89
C THR A 20 -6.05 -3.87 1.89
N SER A 21 -6.88 -3.76 2.93
CA SER A 21 -7.85 -2.69 3.11
C SER A 21 -7.17 -1.38 3.46
N SER A 22 -6.14 -1.42 4.31
CA SER A 22 -5.36 -0.24 4.68
C SER A 22 -4.54 0.28 3.51
N LEU A 23 -3.94 -0.63 2.71
CA LEU A 23 -3.20 -0.29 1.51
C LEU A 23 -4.12 0.33 0.45
N SER A 24 -5.31 -0.25 0.23
CA SER A 24 -6.27 0.30 -0.73
C SER A 24 -6.73 1.70 -0.32
N ALA A 25 -7.04 1.90 0.97
CA ALA A 25 -7.44 3.20 1.51
C ALA A 25 -6.29 4.22 1.44
N ALA A 26 -5.06 3.86 1.80
CA ALA A 26 -3.91 4.76 1.76
C ALA A 26 -3.48 5.12 0.33
N LEU A 27 -3.73 4.25 -0.64
CA LEU A 27 -3.47 4.52 -2.06
C LEU A 27 -4.64 5.23 -2.76
N GLY A 28 -5.82 5.30 -2.14
CA GLY A 28 -7.04 5.79 -2.80
C GLY A 28 -7.46 4.94 -4.00
N VAL A 29 -7.24 3.62 -3.94
CA VAL A 29 -7.63 2.69 -5.01
C VAL A 29 -8.57 1.61 -4.51
N GLU A 30 -9.33 1.03 -5.43
CA GLU A 30 -10.17 -0.13 -5.13
C GLU A 30 -9.36 -1.36 -4.69
N ARG A 31 -9.93 -2.15 -3.77
CA ARG A 31 -9.30 -3.41 -3.32
C ARG A 31 -9.06 -4.38 -4.48
N THR A 32 -9.90 -4.34 -5.50
CA THR A 32 -9.74 -5.14 -6.73
C THR A 32 -8.47 -4.77 -7.50
N GLN A 33 -8.05 -3.50 -7.48
CA GLN A 33 -6.79 -3.07 -8.10
C GLN A 33 -5.59 -3.58 -7.31
N VAL A 34 -5.64 -3.50 -5.98
CA VAL A 34 -4.61 -4.09 -5.10
C VAL A 34 -4.47 -5.59 -5.38
N TRP A 35 -5.59 -6.33 -5.50
CA TRP A 35 -5.57 -7.75 -5.86
C TRP A 35 -4.90 -8.00 -7.22
N ARG A 36 -5.14 -7.16 -8.24
CA ARG A 36 -4.50 -7.28 -9.56
C ARG A 36 -2.99 -7.10 -9.50
N TYR A 37 -2.51 -6.18 -8.66
CA TYR A 37 -1.06 -6.00 -8.42
C TYR A 37 -0.44 -7.23 -7.78
N LEU A 38 -1.10 -7.79 -6.77
CA LEU A 38 -0.59 -8.92 -5.99
C LEU A 38 -0.57 -10.24 -6.77
N ASN A 39 -1.52 -10.44 -7.69
CA ASN A 39 -1.61 -11.65 -8.51
C ASN A 39 -0.87 -11.51 -9.85
N GLY A 40 -0.09 -10.45 -10.03
CA GLY A 40 0.66 -10.20 -11.27
C GLY A 40 -0.22 -9.97 -12.51
N ARG A 41 -1.53 -9.72 -12.33
CA ARG A 41 -2.44 -9.37 -13.43
C ARG A 41 -2.13 -8.00 -14.02
N THR A 42 -1.64 -7.10 -13.17
CA THR A 42 -1.15 -5.78 -13.58
C THR A 42 0.18 -5.52 -12.89
N PRO A 43 1.20 -4.99 -13.59
CA PRO A 43 2.43 -4.54 -12.95
C PRO A 43 2.14 -3.47 -11.88
N VAL A 44 2.93 -3.44 -10.81
CA VAL A 44 2.80 -2.39 -9.78
C VAL A 44 3.16 -1.03 -10.40
N PRO A 45 2.24 -0.05 -10.47
CA PRO A 45 2.50 1.24 -11.10
C PRO A 45 3.63 2.01 -10.42
N GLY A 46 4.42 2.77 -11.20
CA GLY A 46 5.51 3.59 -10.68
C GLY A 46 5.14 4.45 -9.45
N PRO A 47 4.02 5.19 -9.46
CA PRO A 47 3.56 5.97 -8.32
C PRO A 47 3.28 5.12 -7.07
N VAL A 48 2.62 3.96 -7.22
CA VAL A 48 2.35 3.02 -6.11
C VAL A 48 3.67 2.54 -5.51
N ARG A 49 4.66 2.21 -6.36
CA ARG A 49 5.98 1.80 -5.88
C ARG A 49 6.65 2.91 -5.07
N ALA A 50 6.64 4.14 -5.57
CA ALA A 50 7.27 5.28 -4.89
C ALA A 50 6.60 5.57 -3.54
N ALA A 51 5.27 5.58 -3.51
CA ALA A 51 4.48 5.80 -2.30
C ALA A 51 4.80 4.75 -1.23
N VAL A 52 4.70 3.45 -1.56
CA VAL A 52 4.93 2.36 -0.60
C VAL A 52 6.39 2.32 -0.14
N THR A 53 7.36 2.61 -1.01
CA THR A 53 8.78 2.71 -0.60
C THR A 53 8.99 3.85 0.40
N CYS A 54 8.38 5.01 0.16
CA CYS A 54 8.45 6.14 1.08
C CYS A 54 7.80 5.81 2.44
N TRP A 55 6.61 5.22 2.41
CA TRP A 55 5.90 4.82 3.63
C TRP A 55 6.67 3.79 4.45
N LEU A 56 7.29 2.80 3.80
CA LEU A 56 8.12 1.82 4.47
C LEU A 56 9.33 2.47 5.15
N ALA A 57 9.97 3.45 4.50
CA ALA A 57 11.08 4.18 5.09
C ALA A 57 10.64 5.00 6.31
N CYS A 58 9.51 5.71 6.23
CA CYS A 58 8.95 6.43 7.38
C CYS A 58 8.59 5.48 8.52
N TYR A 59 7.88 4.39 8.22
CA TYR A 59 7.50 3.39 9.23
C TYR A 59 8.71 2.79 9.95
N ARG A 60 9.78 2.46 9.23
CA ARG A 60 11.03 1.96 9.83
C ARG A 60 11.77 3.01 10.65
N ARG A 61 11.63 4.29 10.31
CA ARG A 61 12.30 5.39 11.02
C ARG A 61 11.63 5.68 12.35
N ASP A 62 10.31 5.78 12.39
CA ASP A 62 9.56 6.31 13.54
C ASP A 62 8.19 5.67 13.78
N GLY A 63 7.84 4.60 13.05
CA GLY A 63 6.55 3.92 13.17
C GLY A 63 5.40 4.64 12.48
N THR A 64 5.65 5.74 11.74
CA THR A 64 4.60 6.47 11.02
C THR A 64 3.95 5.61 9.96
N ARG A 65 2.62 5.52 10.00
CA ARG A 65 1.80 4.87 8.97
C ARG A 65 1.17 5.95 8.08
N PRO A 66 1.02 5.70 6.77
CA PRO A 66 0.33 6.63 5.90
C PRO A 66 -1.16 6.69 6.27
N PRO A 67 -1.77 7.88 6.26
CA PRO A 67 -3.20 8.04 6.47
C PRO A 67 -3.99 7.47 5.29
N PRO A 68 -5.26 7.05 5.49
CA PRO A 68 -6.15 6.79 4.37
C PRO A 68 -6.32 8.07 3.52
N GLN A 69 -6.44 7.91 2.20
CA GLN A 69 -6.96 8.96 1.34
C GLN A 69 -8.46 9.06 1.62
N THR A 70 -8.82 9.72 2.72
CA THR A 70 -10.21 10.14 2.92
C THR A 70 -10.51 11.17 1.83
N GLU A 71 -11.56 10.96 1.05
CA GLU A 71 -12.17 12.06 0.31
C GLU A 71 -12.67 13.06 1.36
N GLU A 72 -11.85 14.08 1.66
CA GLU A 72 -12.39 15.37 2.08
C GLU A 72 -13.11 15.92 0.85
N GLY A 73 -14.39 15.56 0.73
CA GLY A 73 -15.28 15.93 -0.36
C GLY A 73 -16.70 16.07 0.17
N ASP A 74 -17.02 17.32 0.52
CA ASP A 74 -18.33 17.95 0.79
C ASP A 74 -19.11 17.59 2.07
#